data_AF-A0A7S7TY21-F1
#
_entry.id   AF-A0A7S7TY21-F1
#
_cell.length_a   1.000
_cell.length_b   1.000
_cell.length_c   1.000
_cell.angle_alpha   90.00
_cell.angle_beta   90.00
_cell.angle_gamma   90.00
#
_symmetry.space_group_name_H-M   'P 1'
#
loop_
_entity.id
_entity.type
_entity.pdbx_description
1 polymer ?
#
loop_
_entity_poly.entity_id
_entity_poly.type
_entity_poly.pdbx_seq_one_letter_code
_entity_poly.pdbx_strand_id
1 'polypeptide(L)'
;MSAVSNASKNSGKKDFERTVEIPNGSVVTLRLDEELYSVEAFTEEGERIGELSFSQAESDDQYTAPYWRFMWAHLDFLGDKFKKQGIGRAALEMWHECSREKAVVARNDGITREDGSSHLTGDAPGFVDRMVQEGLLLYEN
;
A
#
# COMPACT_ATOMS: atom_id res chain seq x y z
N MET A 1 11.01 -30.61 -27.68
CA MET A 1 11.78 -30.11 -26.52
C MET A 1 12.58 -28.91 -26.99
N SER A 2 12.26 -27.72 -26.51
CA SER A 2 13.18 -26.58 -26.41
C SER A 2 12.56 -25.59 -25.41
N ALA A 3 13.24 -25.45 -24.27
CA ALA A 3 12.86 -24.56 -23.19
C ALA A 3 13.08 -23.10 -23.61
N VAL A 4 12.09 -22.25 -23.35
CA VAL A 4 12.28 -20.80 -23.37
C VAL A 4 12.54 -20.38 -21.94
N SER A 5 13.82 -20.18 -21.63
CA SER A 5 14.27 -19.50 -20.42
C SER A 5 14.16 -18.00 -20.68
N ASN A 6 13.38 -17.29 -19.86
CA ASN A 6 13.47 -15.84 -19.71
C ASN A 6 13.65 -15.54 -18.23
N ALA A 7 14.89 -15.68 -17.75
CA ALA A 7 15.32 -15.00 -16.54
C ALA A 7 15.44 -13.50 -16.86
N SER A 8 14.48 -12.71 -16.40
CA SER A 8 14.56 -11.25 -16.47
C SER A 8 15.67 -10.74 -15.56
N LYS A 9 16.30 -9.66 -16.01
CA LYS A 9 17.56 -9.09 -15.53
C LYS A 9 17.47 -8.64 -14.07
N ASN A 10 18.40 -9.15 -13.27
CA ASN A 10 18.66 -8.73 -11.91
C ASN A 10 19.40 -7.38 -11.91
N SER A 11 18.67 -6.25 -11.90
CA SER A 11 19.21 -4.94 -11.54
C SER A 11 19.06 -4.79 -10.03
N GLY A 12 20.17 -4.62 -9.30
CA GLY A 12 20.21 -4.63 -7.83
C GLY A 12 19.45 -3.48 -7.15
N LYS A 13 18.12 -3.50 -7.21
CA LYS A 13 17.24 -2.93 -6.20
C LYS A 13 17.13 -3.98 -5.09
N LYS A 14 17.27 -3.58 -3.84
CA LYS A 14 16.71 -4.40 -2.76
C LYS A 14 15.20 -4.22 -2.84
N ASP A 15 14.58 -4.93 -3.78
CA ASP A 15 13.14 -5.06 -3.80
C ASP A 15 12.76 -5.75 -2.50
N PHE A 16 12.21 -4.99 -1.54
CA PHE A 16 11.63 -5.62 -0.36
C PHE A 16 10.40 -6.35 -0.85
N GLU A 17 10.43 -7.67 -0.74
CA GLU A 17 9.33 -8.55 -1.11
C GLU A 17 8.93 -9.41 0.08
N ARG A 18 7.63 -9.66 0.21
CA ARG A 18 7.05 -10.54 1.23
C ARG A 18 5.91 -11.33 0.64
N THR A 19 5.87 -12.62 0.89
CA THR A 19 4.68 -13.43 0.62
C THR A 19 3.78 -13.52 1.85
N VAL A 20 2.47 -13.48 1.63
CA VAL A 20 1.45 -13.67 2.65
C VAL A 20 0.39 -14.66 2.15
N GLU A 21 0.02 -15.63 2.99
CA GLU A 21 -1.15 -16.46 2.75
C GLU A 21 -2.39 -15.71 3.24
N ILE A 22 -3.39 -15.60 2.37
CA ILE A 22 -4.64 -14.88 2.68
C ILE A 22 -5.78 -15.88 3.00
N PRO A 23 -6.88 -15.45 3.64
CA PRO A 23 -7.90 -16.37 4.16
C PRO A 23 -8.58 -17.27 3.12
N ASN A 24 -8.56 -16.91 1.83
CA ASN A 24 -9.08 -17.75 0.76
C ASN A 24 -8.09 -18.86 0.30
N GLY A 25 -6.94 -18.98 0.95
CA GLY A 25 -5.88 -19.95 0.67
C GLY A 25 -4.92 -19.55 -0.47
N SER A 26 -5.12 -18.40 -1.12
CA SER A 26 -4.17 -17.90 -2.12
C SER A 26 -2.92 -17.34 -1.44
N VAL A 27 -1.79 -17.42 -2.14
CA VAL A 27 -0.55 -16.72 -1.78
C VAL A 27 -0.48 -15.41 -2.55
N VAL A 28 -0.17 -14.33 -1.84
CA VAL A 28 0.00 -12.99 -2.40
C VAL A 28 1.42 -12.52 -2.14
N THR A 29 2.07 -11.99 -3.17
CA THR A 29 3.38 -11.34 -3.06
C THR A 29 3.17 -9.84 -2.92
N LEU A 30 3.71 -9.26 -1.86
CA LEU A 30 3.80 -7.83 -1.64
C LEU A 30 5.19 -7.35 -2.03
N ARG A 31 5.28 -6.23 -2.74
CA ARG A 31 6.53 -5.60 -3.16
C ARG A 31 6.52 -4.12 -2.81
N LEU A 32 7.58 -3.63 -2.16
CA LEU A 32 7.79 -2.20 -1.96
C LEU A 32 8.46 -1.60 -3.21
N ASP A 33 7.84 -0.58 -3.79
CA ASP A 33 8.48 0.32 -4.74
C ASP A 33 8.93 1.59 -4.00
N GLU A 34 10.24 1.71 -3.79
CA GLU A 34 10.85 2.87 -3.11
C GLU A 34 10.86 4.14 -3.97
N GLU A 35 10.73 4.05 -5.29
CA GLU A 35 10.70 5.21 -6.18
C GLU A 35 9.29 5.81 -6.28
N LEU A 36 8.28 4.95 -6.29
CA LEU A 36 6.87 5.34 -6.33
C LEU A 36 6.23 5.46 -4.95
N TYR A 37 6.96 5.12 -3.89
CA TYR A 37 6.47 5.03 -2.52
C TYR A 37 5.15 4.26 -2.46
N SER A 38 5.17 3.02 -2.93
CA SER A 38 3.98 2.17 -2.97
C SER A 38 4.29 0.75 -2.51
N VAL A 39 3.27 0.06 -2.02
CA VAL A 39 3.31 -1.38 -1.79
C VAL A 39 2.34 -2.04 -2.76
N GLU A 40 2.88 -2.80 -3.70
CA GLU A 40 2.13 -3.50 -4.74
C GLU A 40 1.82 -4.93 -4.31
N ALA A 41 0.66 -5.45 -4.68
CA ALA A 41 0.25 -6.82 -4.42
C ALA A 41 0.09 -7.60 -5.73
N PHE A 42 0.63 -8.82 -5.76
CA PHE A 42 0.61 -9.71 -6.92
C PHE A 42 0.12 -11.11 -6.55
N THR A 43 -0.50 -11.80 -7.50
CA THR A 43 -0.76 -13.23 -7.39
C THR A 43 0.54 -14.03 -7.53
N GLU A 44 0.47 -15.33 -7.25
CA GLU A 44 1.60 -16.26 -7.43
C GLU A 44 2.05 -16.34 -8.90
N GLU A 45 1.13 -16.10 -9.85
CA GLU A 45 1.38 -16.03 -11.28
C GLU A 45 1.94 -14.67 -11.74
N GLY A 46 2.10 -13.71 -10.83
CA GLY A 46 2.61 -12.36 -11.11
C GLY A 46 1.55 -11.39 -11.64
N GLU A 47 0.26 -11.71 -11.54
CA GLU A 47 -0.80 -10.77 -11.91
C GLU A 47 -0.99 -9.71 -10.82
N ARG A 48 -1.06 -8.43 -11.19
CA ARG A 48 -1.18 -7.33 -10.23
C ARG A 48 -2.59 -7.27 -9.64
N ILE A 49 -2.72 -7.50 -8.35
CA ILE A 49 -3.96 -7.38 -7.56
C ILE A 49 -4.28 -5.91 -7.30
N GLY A 50 -3.26 -5.11 -7.04
CA GLY A 50 -3.42 -3.69 -6.72
C GLY A 50 -2.22 -3.09 -6.00
N GLU A 51 -2.40 -1.94 -5.36
CA GLU A 51 -1.38 -1.17 -4.65
C GLU A 51 -1.95 -0.32 -3.51
N LEU A 52 -1.07 0.00 -2.55
CA LEU A 52 -1.20 1.11 -1.61
C LEU A 52 -0.16 2.16 -1.98
N SER A 53 -0.55 3.43 -2.07
CA SER A 53 0.36 4.54 -2.40
C SER A 53 0.51 5.52 -1.24
N PHE A 54 1.74 6.01 -1.10
CA PHE A 54 2.16 6.96 -0.10
C PHE A 54 2.80 8.16 -0.78
N SER A 55 2.76 9.32 -0.12
CA SER A 55 3.54 10.49 -0.53
C SER A 55 4.28 11.06 0.66
N GLN A 56 5.46 11.63 0.42
CA GLN A 56 6.15 12.40 1.44
C GLN A 56 5.62 13.82 1.43
N ALA A 57 5.17 14.31 2.58
CA ALA A 57 4.79 15.69 2.80
C ALA A 57 5.88 16.41 3.58
N GLU A 58 6.23 17.61 3.13
CA GLU A 58 7.03 18.55 3.90
C GLU A 58 6.08 19.42 4.75
N SER A 59 6.52 19.81 5.95
CA SER A 59 5.82 20.85 6.70
C SER A 59 6.24 22.22 6.20
N ASP A 60 5.31 23.18 6.21
CA ASP A 60 5.59 24.59 5.92
C ASP A 60 6.47 25.24 7.01
N ASP A 61 6.66 24.59 8.14
CA ASP A 61 7.53 25.04 9.22
C ASP A 61 8.84 24.23 9.29
N GLN A 62 9.94 24.91 9.60
CA GLN A 62 11.29 24.33 9.69
C GLN A 62 11.53 23.40 10.90
N TYR A 63 10.55 23.25 11.79
CA TYR A 63 10.67 22.48 13.04
C TYR A 63 9.98 21.12 12.95
N THR A 64 9.10 20.92 11.97
CA THR A 64 8.38 19.68 11.75
C THR A 64 9.10 18.85 10.70
N ALA A 65 9.49 17.63 11.08
CA ALA A 65 10.11 16.68 10.16
C ALA A 65 9.12 16.29 9.03
N PRO A 66 9.63 15.94 7.83
CA PRO A 66 8.80 15.35 6.79
C PRO A 66 8.04 14.12 7.32
N TYR A 67 6.85 13.88 6.78
CA TYR A 67 6.02 12.77 7.18
C TYR A 67 5.38 12.08 5.97
N TRP A 68 4.93 10.85 6.14
CA TRP A 68 4.28 10.08 5.08
C TRP A 68 2.77 10.27 5.11
N ARG A 69 2.16 10.58 3.98
CA ARG A 69 0.71 10.57 3.77
C ARG A 69 0.29 9.30 3.04
N PHE A 70 -0.76 8.66 3.52
CA PHE A 70 -1.43 7.56 2.85
C PHE A 70 -2.44 8.12 1.84
N MET A 71 -2.22 7.85 0.56
CA MET A 71 -2.91 8.54 -0.54
C MET A 71 -4.10 7.74 -1.08
N TRP A 72 -3.87 6.48 -1.45
CA TRP A 72 -4.92 5.60 -1.95
C TRP A 72 -4.58 4.13 -1.73
N ALA A 73 -5.62 3.31 -1.75
CA ALA A 73 -5.53 1.86 -1.81
C ALA A 73 -6.51 1.32 -2.85
N HIS A 74 -5.97 0.63 -3.84
CA HIS A 74 -6.73 -0.09 -4.86
C HIS A 74 -6.29 -1.54 -4.81
N LEU A 75 -7.19 -2.48 -4.50
CA LEU A 75 -6.88 -3.91 -4.36
C LEU A 75 -7.87 -4.77 -5.15
N ASP A 76 -8.37 -4.23 -6.25
CA ASP A 76 -9.47 -4.75 -7.06
C ASP A 76 -9.14 -4.80 -8.56
N PHE A 77 -7.87 -4.71 -8.95
CA PHE A 77 -7.48 -4.79 -10.36
C PHE A 77 -7.83 -6.15 -10.99
N LEU A 78 -7.95 -7.19 -10.17
CA LEU A 78 -8.41 -8.53 -10.57
C LEU A 78 -9.83 -8.84 -10.03
N GLY A 79 -10.62 -7.80 -9.77
CA GLY A 79 -11.96 -7.86 -9.21
C GLY A 79 -12.00 -8.11 -7.70
N ASP A 80 -13.19 -8.39 -7.18
CA ASP A 80 -13.45 -8.40 -5.73
C ASP A 80 -12.90 -9.62 -4.98
N LYS A 81 -12.37 -10.63 -5.68
CA LYS A 81 -11.91 -11.91 -5.07
C LYS A 81 -10.81 -11.74 -4.01
N PHE A 82 -10.06 -10.64 -4.07
CA PHE A 82 -8.96 -10.32 -3.16
C PHE A 82 -9.31 -9.25 -2.11
N LYS A 83 -10.51 -8.65 -2.21
CA LYS A 83 -10.96 -7.65 -1.25
C LYS A 83 -11.30 -8.29 0.08
N LYS A 84 -11.07 -7.54 1.16
CA LYS A 84 -11.38 -7.96 2.55
C LYS A 84 -10.65 -9.24 2.99
N GLN A 85 -9.53 -9.56 2.33
CA GLN A 85 -8.67 -10.72 2.63
C GLN A 85 -7.42 -10.34 3.45
N GLY A 86 -7.36 -9.13 4.02
CA GLY A 86 -6.22 -8.69 4.84
C GLY A 86 -4.99 -8.17 4.07
N ILE A 87 -5.03 -8.17 2.73
CA ILE A 87 -3.90 -7.70 1.88
C ILE A 87 -3.49 -6.26 2.23
N GLY A 88 -4.45 -5.33 2.31
CA GLY A 88 -4.13 -3.93 2.64
C GLY A 88 -3.51 -3.74 4.02
N ARG A 89 -3.89 -4.57 4.99
CA ARG A 89 -3.28 -4.58 6.34
C ARG A 89 -1.84 -5.08 6.27
N ALA A 90 -1.61 -6.20 5.58
CA ALA A 90 -0.26 -6.75 5.41
C ALA A 90 0.67 -5.79 4.63
N ALA A 91 0.12 -5.06 3.66
CA ALA A 91 0.86 -4.02 2.93
C ALA A 91 1.26 -2.84 3.84
N LEU A 92 0.38 -2.39 4.75
CA LEU A 92 0.73 -1.36 5.74
C LEU A 92 1.76 -1.84 6.76
N GLU A 93 1.63 -3.09 7.23
CA GLU A 93 2.64 -3.70 8.12
C GLU A 93 4.02 -3.73 7.43
N MET A 94 4.08 -4.17 6.18
CA MET A 94 5.30 -4.13 5.37
C MET A 94 5.84 -2.71 5.21
N TRP A 95 4.97 -1.75 4.90
CA TRP A 95 5.37 -0.34 4.79
C TRP A 95 6.02 0.17 6.08
N HIS A 96 5.43 -0.09 7.25
CA HIS A 96 5.99 0.34 8.53
C HIS A 96 7.32 -0.31 8.86
N GLU A 97 7.47 -1.60 8.54
CA GLU A 97 8.74 -2.29 8.77
C GLU A 97 9.88 -1.71 7.93
N CYS A 98 9.57 -1.28 6.70
CA CYS A 98 10.55 -0.71 5.78
C CYS A 98 10.84 0.77 6.07
N SER A 99 9.80 1.59 6.16
CA SER A 99 9.91 3.05 6.41
C SER A 99 10.27 3.40 7.84
N ARG A 100 10.01 2.51 8.80
CA ARG A 100 10.08 2.75 10.26
C ARG A 100 9.16 3.87 10.75
N GLU A 101 8.23 4.31 9.92
CA GLU A 101 7.31 5.40 10.20
C GLU A 101 5.87 4.99 9.89
N LYS A 102 4.93 5.64 10.58
CA LYS A 102 3.51 5.49 10.29
C LYS A 102 3.11 6.55 9.28
N ALA A 103 2.32 6.14 8.28
CA ALA A 103 1.67 7.10 7.42
C ALA A 103 0.47 7.74 8.14
N VAL A 104 0.23 9.01 7.85
CA VAL A 104 -0.95 9.75 8.26
C VAL A 104 -1.99 9.74 7.15
N VAL A 105 -3.26 9.88 7.49
CA VAL A 105 -4.37 9.94 6.54
C VAL A 105 -5.33 11.04 6.95
N ALA A 106 -5.80 11.82 5.97
CA ALA A 106 -6.83 12.81 6.21
C ALA A 106 -8.11 12.11 6.69
N ARG A 107 -8.84 12.74 7.62
CA ARG A 107 -10.19 12.27 7.95
C ARG A 107 -11.07 12.43 6.72
N ASN A 108 -11.83 11.39 6.39
CA ASN A 108 -12.86 11.51 5.37
C ASN A 108 -13.98 12.40 5.94
N ASP A 109 -14.02 13.65 5.52
CA ASP A 109 -15.04 14.65 5.84
C ASP A 109 -16.10 14.76 4.73
N GLY A 110 -16.10 13.85 3.76
CA GLY A 110 -16.97 13.88 2.59
C GLY A 110 -16.60 14.95 1.56
N ILE A 111 -15.50 15.69 1.76
CA ILE A 111 -15.05 16.73 0.85
C ILE A 111 -13.96 16.16 -0.05
N THR A 112 -14.29 15.96 -1.33
CA THR A 112 -13.29 15.73 -2.37
C THR A 112 -12.47 17.01 -2.53
N ARG A 113 -11.20 16.99 -2.12
CA ARG A 113 -10.30 18.12 -2.32
C ARG A 113 -9.60 17.96 -3.67
N GLU A 114 -9.49 19.06 -4.41
CA GLU A 114 -8.82 19.10 -5.73
C GLU A 114 -7.29 19.09 -5.62
N ASP A 115 -6.75 19.14 -4.40
CA ASP A 115 -5.30 19.14 -4.10
C ASP A 115 -4.64 17.76 -4.20
N GLY A 116 -5.40 16.74 -4.66
CA GLY A 116 -4.92 15.36 -4.76
C GLY A 116 -4.86 14.62 -3.42
N SER A 117 -5.42 15.18 -2.34
CA SER A 117 -5.54 14.46 -1.07
C SER A 117 -6.52 13.29 -1.14
N SER A 118 -6.33 12.34 -0.20
CA SER A 118 -6.64 10.91 -0.36
C SER A 118 -7.96 10.57 -1.08
N HIS A 119 -7.89 9.78 -2.16
CA HIS A 119 -9.07 9.31 -2.92
C HIS A 119 -9.73 8.08 -2.27
N LEU A 120 -9.87 8.11 -0.94
CA LEU A 120 -10.38 7.00 -0.14
C LEU A 120 -11.91 6.96 -0.18
N THR A 121 -12.44 6.41 -1.27
CA THR A 121 -13.87 6.19 -1.52
C THR A 121 -14.25 4.70 -1.39
N GLY A 122 -15.54 4.38 -1.39
CA GLY A 122 -16.03 3.00 -1.32
C GLY A 122 -15.75 2.32 0.03
N ASP A 123 -15.04 1.20 0.03
CA ASP A 123 -14.68 0.46 1.26
C ASP A 123 -13.55 1.14 2.07
N ALA A 124 -12.89 2.16 1.50
CA ALA A 124 -11.71 2.78 2.06
C ALA A 124 -11.91 3.46 3.44
N PRO A 125 -13.01 4.16 3.75
CA PRO A 125 -13.20 4.78 5.07
C PRO A 125 -13.21 3.76 6.21
N GLY A 126 -13.95 2.65 6.05
CA GLY A 126 -13.99 1.59 7.05
C GLY A 126 -12.65 0.86 7.19
N PHE A 127 -11.90 0.74 6.10
CA PHE A 127 -10.51 0.24 6.16
C PHE A 127 -9.61 1.19 6.95
N VAL A 128 -9.62 2.48 6.64
CA VAL A 128 -8.81 3.50 7.32
C VAL A 128 -9.10 3.53 8.82
N ASP A 129 -10.38 3.63 9.20
CA ASP A 129 -10.77 3.71 10.61
C ASP A 129 -10.25 2.51 11.40
N ARG A 130 -10.33 1.32 10.82
CA ARG A 130 -9.78 0.10 11.41
C ARG A 130 -8.25 0.15 11.52
N MET A 131 -7.54 0.60 10.49
CA MET A 131 -6.08 0.70 10.53
C MET A 131 -5.60 1.76 11.53
N VAL A 132 -6.34 2.85 11.72
CA VAL A 132 -6.07 3.81 12.79
C VAL A 132 -6.30 3.20 14.17
N GLN A 133 -7.41 2.48 14.37
CA GLN A 133 -7.68 1.78 15.64
C GLN A 133 -6.62 0.72 15.97
N GLU A 134 -6.12 0.01 14.96
CA GLU A 134 -5.04 -0.97 15.09
C GLU A 134 -3.64 -0.31 15.18
N GLY A 135 -3.55 1.02 15.01
CA GLY A 135 -2.31 1.78 15.11
C GLY A 135 -1.38 1.63 13.91
N LEU A 136 -1.89 1.18 12.76
CA LEU A 136 -1.18 1.11 11.46
C LEU A 136 -1.34 2.40 10.62
N LEU A 137 -2.25 3.29 11.00
CA LEU A 137 -2.33 4.65 10.45
C LEU A 137 -2.54 5.63 11.60
N LEU A 138 -2.29 6.90 11.32
CA LEU A 138 -2.66 8.01 12.20
C LEU A 138 -3.57 8.95 11.41
N TYR A 139 -4.54 9.60 12.06
CA TYR A 139 -5.20 10.72 11.39
C TYR A 139 -4.23 11.90 11.35
N GLU A 140 -4.26 12.62 10.22
CA GLU A 140 -3.67 13.96 10.14
C GLU A 140 -4.41 14.88 11.12
N ASN A 141 -3.66 15.66 11.89
CA ASN A 141 -4.19 16.59 12.91
C ASN A 141 -4.59 17.93 12.29
#